data_AF-A0A8C4Q542-F1
#
_entry.id   AF-A0A8C4Q542-F1
#
_cell.length_a   1.000
_cell.length_b   1.000
_cell.length_c   1.000
_cell.angle_alpha   90.00
_cell.angle_beta   90.00
_cell.angle_gamma   90.00
#
_symmetry.space_group_name_H-M   'P 1'
#
loop_
_entity.id
_entity.type
_entity.pdbx_description
1 polymer ?
#
loop_
_entity_poly.entity_id
_entity_poly.type
_entity_poly.pdbx_seq_one_letter_code
_entity_poly.pdbx_strand_id
1 'polypeptide(L)'
;SGQMPVGETVESAGKEGRQSGGSQQAVSRRGRRTSGWTPAGLRLREAMEHRLTSGDPWFSFEFFPPRTPNGATNLIARFLFTFNRNFRYLDLSRFQKILNKLLRLGLRSLNTTRSCFEEGEGFHHAGDLVRHIRTEFGDYFDIGVAGYPCGHPEAKSYEEDVMYLKEKVDAGADFVITQLFFSASSFLKFLTDCRRVGITVPIIPGIFPIQSYDSLRQLSRLSGLAVPEELHLAVERVKDDDAAIRNLGVDLAVSLCLELLTAGVSSLHFYTLNREFATETILRRLGLWQQEPRRMLPWAISADARRHAEEVRPIFWATRPKSYVHRTQAWDEFPNGRWGNCASPAFGELKDYYLFYLKGRASKEQLLMEWGPELTSEQDVWDVFTSYITGNPNRQGQKVTCTPWNDEPLSAETLDLRDWLAKLNQRGVLTINSQPRVNGEPSTHPAFGWGPPGGFVYQKAYLEFFTCAENIKALLLVLKRYELRVNYHIISSQGWAVTNLPDFQSVAVTWGVFPGSEVIQPTVVDPVSFTYWKDEAFALWTERWGKIYHEGSQSRSIVSTMRNSYHLVNLVDNNFPFTSCLESILEEMFAARADFHSVLTGKVDEADNGQDGGKQIRKSCGDGNYEGITI
;
A
#
# COMPACT_ATOMS: atom_id res chain seq x y z
N SER A 1 7.74 26.03 57.60
CA SER A 1 8.70 27.15 57.52
C SER A 1 9.33 27.12 56.14
N GLY A 2 8.76 27.78 55.14
CA GLY A 2 8.91 29.22 54.88
C GLY A 2 9.48 29.31 53.46
N GLN A 3 8.65 29.65 52.47
CA GLN A 3 8.64 30.96 51.82
C GLN A 3 10.04 31.44 51.39
N MET A 4 10.22 31.54 50.09
CA MET A 4 11.21 32.38 49.43
C MET A 4 10.49 33.30 48.43
N PRO A 5 10.99 34.52 48.20
CA PRO A 5 10.15 35.70 47.98
C PRO A 5 10.21 36.25 46.56
N VAL A 6 9.29 37.20 46.34
CA VAL A 6 9.14 38.10 45.20
C VAL A 6 10.26 39.16 45.19
N GLY A 7 10.69 39.57 43.99
CA GLY A 7 11.52 40.74 43.75
C GLY A 7 11.21 41.38 42.38
N GLU A 8 10.43 42.46 42.42
CA GLU A 8 10.38 43.61 41.49
C GLU A 8 11.79 44.17 41.21
N THR A 9 12.18 44.94 40.18
CA THR A 9 11.62 45.87 39.17
C THR A 9 12.78 46.09 38.14
N VAL A 10 12.62 46.59 36.91
CA VAL A 10 12.64 48.03 36.54
C VAL A 10 12.57 48.11 35.00
N GLU A 11 11.69 48.99 34.51
CA GLU A 11 11.61 49.46 33.12
C GLU A 11 12.82 50.33 32.73
N SER A 12 13.29 50.22 31.49
CA SER A 12 13.96 51.33 30.82
C SER A 12 13.47 51.46 29.37
N ALA A 13 12.98 52.65 29.06
CA ALA A 13 12.43 53.04 27.77
C ALA A 13 13.54 53.34 26.75
N GLY A 14 13.35 52.90 25.51
CA GLY A 14 14.13 53.28 24.34
C GLY A 14 13.22 53.41 23.12
N LYS A 15 13.16 54.62 22.58
CA LYS A 15 12.24 55.11 21.54
C LYS A 15 12.52 54.59 20.12
N GLU A 16 11.43 54.61 19.36
CA GLU A 16 11.28 54.94 17.92
C GLU A 16 11.62 53.88 16.83
N GLY A 17 10.62 53.66 15.97
CA GLY A 17 10.74 52.89 14.74
C GLY A 17 9.39 52.41 14.18
N ARG A 18 8.45 53.33 13.88
CA ARG A 18 7.25 53.01 13.10
C ARG A 18 7.65 52.65 11.67
N GLN A 19 7.49 51.39 11.26
CA GLN A 19 7.25 51.05 9.86
C GLN A 19 6.07 50.06 9.74
N SER A 20 5.19 50.43 8.84
CA SER A 20 3.94 49.79 8.43
C SER A 20 4.15 48.40 7.84
N GLY A 21 3.45 47.40 8.38
CA GLY A 21 3.36 46.06 7.83
C GLY A 21 2.05 45.39 8.27
N GLY A 22 0.93 45.87 7.74
CA GLY A 22 -0.39 45.27 7.96
C GLY A 22 -0.59 44.02 7.10
N SER A 23 -1.33 43.06 7.66
CA SER A 23 -2.03 41.94 6.99
C SER A 23 -1.26 40.65 6.62
N GLN A 24 -0.65 39.95 7.58
CA GLN A 24 -0.38 38.50 7.44
C GLN A 24 -0.60 37.64 8.70
N GLN A 25 -1.21 38.16 9.77
CA GLN A 25 -1.24 37.47 11.08
C GLN A 25 -2.63 37.11 11.65
N ALA A 26 -3.63 36.84 10.80
CA ALA A 26 -4.98 36.51 11.28
C ALA A 26 -5.37 35.02 11.26
N VAL A 27 -4.54 34.10 10.74
CA VAL A 27 -4.93 32.67 10.60
C VAL A 27 -4.27 31.73 11.62
N SER A 28 -3.27 32.17 12.39
CA SER A 28 -2.48 31.25 13.25
C SER A 28 -3.00 31.06 14.69
N ARG A 29 -4.18 31.56 15.06
CA ARG A 29 -4.76 31.45 16.42
C ARG A 29 -6.05 30.63 16.49
N ARG A 30 -6.13 29.50 15.78
CA ARG A 30 -7.04 28.40 16.16
C ARG A 30 -6.17 27.26 16.69
N GLY A 31 -6.38 26.91 17.97
CA GLY A 31 -5.55 25.95 18.69
C GLY A 31 -5.41 24.61 17.99
N ARG A 32 -4.31 23.91 18.27
CA ARG A 32 -4.08 22.49 17.93
C ARG A 32 -5.28 21.66 18.39
N ARG A 33 -6.30 21.53 17.53
CA ARG A 33 -7.32 20.50 17.64
C ARG A 33 -6.65 19.19 17.24
N THR A 34 -6.80 18.18 18.09
CA THR A 34 -6.51 16.78 17.76
C THR A 34 -7.19 16.48 16.43
N SER A 35 -6.39 16.15 15.41
CA SER A 35 -6.82 15.94 14.04
C SER A 35 -8.05 15.04 13.97
N GLY A 36 -9.11 15.51 13.30
CA GLY A 36 -10.38 14.82 13.13
C GLY A 36 -10.19 13.41 12.58
N TRP A 37 -10.48 12.44 13.43
CA TRP A 37 -10.61 11.03 13.07
C TRP A 37 -12.03 10.81 12.58
N THR A 38 -12.18 10.28 11.36
CA THR A 38 -13.46 9.71 10.94
C THR A 38 -13.47 8.27 11.45
N PRO A 39 -14.49 7.81 12.19
CA PRO A 39 -14.61 6.41 12.57
C PRO A 39 -14.52 5.49 11.34
N ALA A 40 -13.76 4.39 11.45
CA ALA A 40 -13.65 3.41 10.39
C ALA A 40 -14.99 2.69 10.18
N GLY A 41 -15.34 2.39 8.93
CA GLY A 41 -16.56 1.65 8.58
C GLY A 41 -17.84 2.49 8.40
N LEU A 42 -17.78 3.82 8.56
CA LEU A 42 -18.89 4.71 8.25
C LEU A 42 -19.22 4.72 6.75
N ARG A 43 -20.49 4.92 6.42
CA ARG A 43 -20.92 5.24 5.06
C ARG A 43 -20.41 6.61 4.63
N LEU A 44 -20.36 6.86 3.32
CA LEU A 44 -19.79 8.11 2.79
C LEU A 44 -20.58 9.32 3.31
N ARG A 45 -21.92 9.24 3.32
CA ARG A 45 -22.78 10.32 3.82
C ARG A 45 -22.58 10.61 5.31
N GLU A 46 -22.40 9.58 6.13
CA GLU A 46 -22.15 9.71 7.57
C GLU A 46 -20.77 10.34 7.82
N ALA A 47 -19.77 9.92 7.05
CA ALA A 47 -18.44 10.51 7.08
C ALA A 47 -18.44 11.98 6.65
N MET A 48 -19.26 12.35 5.65
CA MET A 48 -19.45 13.74 5.23
C MET A 48 -20.14 14.56 6.33
N GLU A 49 -21.23 14.07 6.90
CA GLU A 49 -21.99 14.75 7.96
C GLU A 49 -21.14 14.97 9.23
N HIS A 50 -20.35 13.97 9.64
CA HIS A 50 -19.41 14.10 10.74
C HIS A 50 -18.37 15.22 10.50
N ARG A 51 -17.91 15.39 9.26
CA ARG A 51 -16.94 16.43 8.91
C ARG A 51 -17.57 17.81 8.78
N LEU A 52 -18.80 17.87 8.27
CA LEU A 52 -19.59 19.11 8.23
C LEU A 52 -19.87 19.62 9.64
N THR A 53 -20.23 18.72 10.57
CA THR A 53 -20.47 19.06 11.97
C THR A 53 -19.18 19.41 12.73
N SER A 54 -18.06 18.73 12.45
CA SER A 54 -16.77 19.07 13.06
C SER A 54 -16.15 20.37 12.51
N GLY A 55 -16.58 20.78 11.31
CA GLY A 55 -16.02 21.91 10.57
C GLY A 55 -14.64 21.62 9.97
N ASP A 56 -14.25 20.34 9.88
CA ASP A 56 -12.96 19.96 9.31
C ASP A 56 -13.03 20.01 7.78
N PRO A 57 -12.12 20.73 7.11
CA PRO A 57 -12.05 20.73 5.66
C PRO A 57 -11.68 19.35 5.12
N TRP A 58 -12.31 18.94 4.03
CA TRP A 58 -12.03 17.69 3.33
C TRP A 58 -12.10 17.87 1.82
N PHE A 59 -11.54 16.91 1.09
CA PHE A 59 -11.47 16.97 -0.36
C PHE A 59 -11.71 15.60 -1.02
N SER A 60 -12.02 15.63 -2.30
CA SER A 60 -12.23 14.46 -3.16
C SER A 60 -11.67 14.70 -4.56
N PHE A 61 -11.52 13.64 -5.36
CA PHE A 61 -10.91 13.69 -6.68
C PHE A 61 -11.74 12.90 -7.70
N GLU A 62 -11.80 13.39 -8.93
CA GLU A 62 -12.38 12.69 -10.07
C GLU A 62 -11.31 12.20 -11.03
N PHE A 63 -11.49 10.99 -11.56
CA PHE A 63 -10.61 10.35 -12.54
C PHE A 63 -11.43 9.74 -13.68
N PHE A 64 -10.82 9.61 -14.85
CA PHE A 64 -11.44 9.00 -16.02
C PHE A 64 -10.81 7.64 -16.32
N PRO A 65 -11.61 6.60 -16.64
CA PRO A 65 -11.07 5.30 -17.01
C PRO A 65 -10.16 5.43 -18.25
N PRO A 66 -8.88 5.04 -18.15
CA PRO A 66 -7.96 5.14 -19.28
C PRO A 66 -8.40 4.23 -20.43
N ARG A 67 -8.13 4.67 -21.67
CA ARG A 67 -8.47 3.89 -22.87
C ARG A 67 -7.49 2.76 -23.17
N THR A 68 -6.34 2.71 -22.48
CA THR A 68 -5.26 1.74 -22.73
C THR A 68 -4.85 1.01 -21.44
N PRO A 69 -4.39 -0.25 -21.53
CA PRO A 69 -3.88 -1.00 -20.37
C PRO A 69 -2.73 -0.28 -19.65
N ASN A 70 -1.78 0.28 -20.40
CA ASN A 70 -0.68 1.08 -19.82
C ASN A 70 -1.20 2.32 -19.10
N GLY A 71 -2.22 2.97 -19.65
CA GLY A 71 -2.91 4.07 -18.98
C GLY A 71 -3.55 3.63 -17.66
N ALA A 72 -4.16 2.45 -17.61
CA ALA A 72 -4.74 1.88 -16.39
C ALA A 72 -3.68 1.59 -15.32
N THR A 73 -2.55 0.98 -15.70
CA THR A 73 -1.42 0.73 -14.80
C THR A 73 -0.85 2.04 -14.23
N ASN A 74 -0.67 3.06 -15.08
CA ASN A 74 -0.17 4.37 -14.66
C ASN A 74 -1.16 5.07 -13.71
N LEU A 75 -2.47 4.97 -13.98
CA LEU A 75 -3.50 5.52 -13.10
C LEU A 75 -3.52 4.81 -11.74
N ILE A 76 -3.42 3.48 -11.71
CA ILE A 76 -3.32 2.70 -10.46
C ILE A 76 -2.06 3.09 -9.67
N ALA A 77 -0.93 3.29 -10.34
CA ALA A 77 0.29 3.76 -9.69
C ALA A 77 0.07 5.15 -9.06
N ARG A 78 -0.55 6.10 -9.77
CA ARG A 78 -0.92 7.42 -9.21
C ARG A 78 -1.85 7.30 -8.01
N PHE A 79 -2.82 6.39 -8.05
CA PHE A 79 -3.64 6.09 -6.87
C PHE A 79 -2.76 5.66 -5.71
N LEU A 80 -1.91 4.65 -5.88
CA LEU A 80 -1.13 4.06 -4.78
C LEU A 80 -0.06 5.00 -4.19
N PHE A 81 0.63 5.78 -5.03
CA PHE A 81 1.75 6.62 -4.59
C PHE A 81 1.33 8.01 -4.14
N THR A 82 0.40 8.63 -4.85
CA THR A 82 0.07 10.05 -4.68
C THR A 82 -1.22 10.21 -3.90
N PHE A 83 -2.28 9.53 -4.32
CA PHE A 83 -3.62 9.79 -3.79
C PHE A 83 -3.96 8.96 -2.56
N ASN A 84 -3.53 7.69 -2.46
CA ASN A 84 -3.83 6.74 -1.38
C ASN A 84 -3.44 7.28 0.01
N ARG A 85 -2.54 8.24 0.04
CA ARG A 85 -2.13 8.95 1.24
C ARG A 85 -3.22 9.90 1.80
N ASN A 86 -4.15 10.37 0.97
CA ASN A 86 -5.24 11.27 1.38
C ASN A 86 -6.60 10.98 0.68
N PHE A 87 -6.76 9.80 0.08
CA PHE A 87 -7.88 9.46 -0.83
C PHE A 87 -9.17 9.09 -0.09
N ARG A 88 -10.34 9.43 -0.63
CA ARG A 88 -11.64 9.07 0.01
C ARG A 88 -12.76 8.58 -0.91
N TYR A 89 -12.81 8.95 -2.20
CA TYR A 89 -13.88 8.49 -3.11
C TYR A 89 -13.44 8.49 -4.57
N LEU A 90 -13.97 7.54 -5.36
CA LEU A 90 -13.76 7.39 -6.81
C LEU A 90 -15.11 7.20 -7.51
N ASP A 91 -15.35 7.96 -8.58
CA ASP A 91 -16.56 7.86 -9.40
C ASP A 91 -16.37 6.90 -10.59
N LEU A 92 -17.38 6.05 -10.87
CA LEU A 92 -17.41 5.10 -11.98
C LEU A 92 -18.83 4.97 -12.56
N SER A 93 -19.05 5.49 -13.77
CA SER A 93 -20.36 5.44 -14.45
C SER A 93 -20.47 4.35 -15.54
N ARG A 94 -21.48 3.44 -15.46
CA ARG A 94 -22.20 2.67 -16.53
C ARG A 94 -23.00 1.48 -15.93
N PHE A 95 -24.28 1.25 -16.26
CA PHE A 95 -25.20 0.92 -15.14
C PHE A 95 -26.47 0.03 -15.24
N GLN A 96 -26.47 -1.14 -15.90
CA GLN A 96 -27.55 -2.13 -15.58
C GLN A 96 -27.03 -3.55 -15.32
N LYS A 97 -26.19 -4.09 -16.21
CA LYS A 97 -25.43 -5.33 -15.92
C LYS A 97 -24.31 -5.12 -14.89
N ILE A 98 -23.97 -3.86 -14.61
CA ILE A 98 -22.87 -3.48 -13.74
C ILE A 98 -23.33 -3.32 -12.29
N LEU A 99 -24.57 -2.93 -11.99
CA LEU A 99 -25.05 -2.75 -10.62
C LEU A 99 -24.81 -3.95 -9.69
N ASN A 100 -25.27 -5.12 -10.14
CA ASN A 100 -25.02 -6.39 -9.45
C ASN A 100 -23.52 -6.74 -9.41
N LYS A 101 -22.74 -6.30 -10.40
CA LYS A 101 -21.28 -6.45 -10.40
C LYS A 101 -20.60 -5.49 -9.41
N LEU A 102 -21.07 -4.25 -9.25
CA LEU A 102 -20.55 -3.28 -8.29
C LEU A 102 -20.88 -3.70 -6.86
N LEU A 103 -22.08 -4.25 -6.65
CA LEU A 103 -22.47 -4.90 -5.41
C LEU A 103 -21.50 -6.04 -5.05
N ARG A 104 -21.22 -6.94 -6.00
CA ARG A 104 -20.24 -8.04 -5.82
C ARG A 104 -18.80 -7.55 -5.62
N LEU A 105 -18.45 -6.38 -6.17
CA LEU A 105 -17.14 -5.75 -5.99
C LEU A 105 -17.06 -4.90 -4.71
N GLY A 106 -18.13 -4.85 -3.91
CA GLY A 106 -18.15 -4.15 -2.62
C GLY A 106 -18.25 -2.62 -2.71
N LEU A 107 -18.57 -2.05 -3.88
CA LEU A 107 -18.73 -0.61 -4.04
C LEU A 107 -20.03 -0.14 -3.37
N ARG A 108 -19.95 1.00 -2.66
CA ARG A 108 -21.04 1.52 -1.82
C ARG A 108 -21.49 2.94 -2.18
N SER A 109 -20.79 3.62 -3.07
CA SER A 109 -21.08 5.01 -3.42
C SER A 109 -21.05 5.19 -4.94
N LEU A 110 -22.01 5.97 -5.46
CA LEU A 110 -22.28 6.12 -6.89
C LEU A 110 -22.56 7.58 -7.22
N ASN A 111 -22.13 8.05 -8.40
CA ASN A 111 -22.57 9.33 -8.94
C ASN A 111 -23.46 9.09 -10.18
N THR A 112 -24.55 9.85 -10.29
CA THR A 112 -25.52 9.68 -11.37
C THR A 112 -25.57 10.90 -12.29
N THR A 113 -25.41 10.69 -13.59
CA THR A 113 -25.44 11.74 -14.63
C THR A 113 -26.28 11.31 -15.84
N ARG A 114 -26.78 12.30 -16.60
CA ARG A 114 -27.62 12.07 -17.79
C ARG A 114 -26.87 11.39 -18.94
N SER A 115 -25.56 11.57 -19.08
CA SER A 115 -24.74 11.02 -20.17
C SER A 115 -24.50 9.49 -20.09
N CYS A 116 -25.22 8.79 -19.22
CA CYS A 116 -25.08 7.36 -18.98
C CYS A 116 -25.87 6.46 -19.95
N PHE A 117 -26.50 6.98 -21.01
CA PHE A 117 -27.50 6.25 -21.81
C PHE A 117 -27.20 6.22 -23.32
N GLU A 118 -27.47 5.07 -23.97
CA GLU A 118 -27.69 4.97 -25.42
C GLU A 118 -29.21 4.95 -25.69
N GLU A 119 -29.62 5.53 -26.83
CA GLU A 119 -31.02 5.61 -27.25
C GLU A 119 -31.60 4.22 -27.53
N GLY A 120 -32.65 3.84 -26.80
CA GLY A 120 -33.40 2.61 -27.05
C GLY A 120 -34.44 2.30 -25.99
N GLU A 121 -34.03 2.15 -24.72
CA GLU A 121 -34.90 1.80 -23.58
C GLU A 121 -34.37 2.36 -22.23
N GLY A 122 -33.82 3.58 -22.24
CA GLY A 122 -33.11 4.18 -21.10
C GLY A 122 -33.96 5.14 -20.24
N PHE A 123 -33.53 5.35 -18.99
CA PHE A 123 -34.06 6.41 -18.11
C PHE A 123 -33.89 7.79 -18.76
N HIS A 124 -34.94 8.61 -18.79
CA HIS A 124 -34.91 9.91 -19.46
C HIS A 124 -34.27 11.01 -18.61
N HIS A 125 -34.36 10.90 -17.27
CA HIS A 125 -33.78 11.84 -16.33
C HIS A 125 -32.94 11.12 -15.26
N ALA A 126 -31.92 11.81 -14.73
CA ALA A 126 -31.11 11.27 -13.64
C ALA A 126 -31.94 10.95 -12.39
N GLY A 127 -33.04 11.68 -12.15
CA GLY A 127 -33.96 11.40 -11.03
C GLY A 127 -34.65 10.04 -11.13
N ASP A 128 -34.91 9.54 -12.34
CA ASP A 128 -35.51 8.21 -12.54
C ASP A 128 -34.52 7.09 -12.17
N LEU A 129 -33.22 7.32 -12.43
CA LEU A 129 -32.16 6.41 -12.02
C LEU A 129 -32.00 6.38 -10.49
N VAL A 130 -32.03 7.53 -9.82
CA VAL A 130 -32.01 7.60 -8.35
C VAL A 130 -33.18 6.79 -7.77
N ARG A 131 -34.39 7.02 -8.29
CA ARG A 131 -35.59 6.31 -7.86
C ARG A 131 -35.47 4.80 -8.09
N HIS A 132 -34.97 4.39 -9.25
CA HIS A 132 -34.74 2.97 -9.54
C HIS A 132 -33.75 2.31 -8.59
N ILE A 133 -32.60 2.96 -8.32
CA ILE A 133 -31.60 2.42 -7.38
C ILE A 133 -32.22 2.29 -5.98
N ARG A 134 -32.99 3.27 -5.53
CA ARG A 134 -33.68 3.22 -4.23
C ARG A 134 -34.75 2.13 -4.18
N THR A 135 -35.50 1.88 -5.25
CA THR A 135 -36.50 0.81 -5.31
C THR A 135 -35.85 -0.58 -5.28
N GLU A 136 -34.78 -0.80 -6.06
CA GLU A 136 -34.17 -2.12 -6.23
C GLU A 136 -33.18 -2.48 -5.10
N PHE A 137 -32.40 -1.51 -4.62
CA PHE A 137 -31.31 -1.74 -3.67
C PHE A 137 -31.52 -1.05 -2.32
N GLY A 138 -32.65 -0.37 -2.14
CA GLY A 138 -32.97 0.36 -0.92
C GLY A 138 -31.89 1.37 -0.57
N ASP A 139 -31.46 1.30 0.68
CA ASP A 139 -30.45 2.19 1.24
C ASP A 139 -29.04 1.61 1.16
N TYR A 140 -28.75 0.67 0.26
CA TYR A 140 -27.41 0.07 0.17
C TYR A 140 -26.34 1.07 -0.33
N PHE A 141 -26.68 1.91 -1.31
CA PHE A 141 -25.77 2.86 -1.95
C PHE A 141 -25.91 4.28 -1.42
N ASP A 142 -24.80 4.98 -1.25
CA ASP A 142 -24.76 6.44 -1.16
C ASP A 142 -24.77 7.02 -2.58
N ILE A 143 -25.71 7.92 -2.89
CA ILE A 143 -25.97 8.41 -4.26
C ILE A 143 -25.65 9.91 -4.37
N GLY A 144 -24.70 10.25 -5.23
CA GLY A 144 -24.40 11.61 -5.66
C GLY A 144 -25.16 11.99 -6.94
N VAL A 145 -25.53 13.27 -7.04
CA VAL A 145 -26.12 13.87 -8.25
C VAL A 145 -25.36 15.13 -8.66
N ALA A 146 -25.39 15.44 -9.96
CA ALA A 146 -24.79 16.67 -10.50
C ALA A 146 -25.68 17.91 -10.27
N GLY A 147 -25.07 19.02 -9.86
CA GLY A 147 -25.66 20.36 -9.79
C GLY A 147 -24.91 21.38 -10.65
N TYR A 148 -25.57 22.44 -11.12
CA TYR A 148 -24.98 23.39 -12.08
C TYR A 148 -25.09 24.84 -11.54
N PRO A 149 -24.01 25.39 -10.95
CA PRO A 149 -24.05 26.72 -10.33
C PRO A 149 -24.46 27.85 -11.26
N CYS A 150 -24.17 27.71 -12.56
CA CYS A 150 -24.52 28.66 -13.61
C CYS A 150 -25.72 28.21 -14.48
N GLY A 151 -26.43 27.14 -14.07
CA GLY A 151 -27.52 26.52 -14.82
C GLY A 151 -27.05 25.53 -15.89
N HIS A 152 -27.84 24.46 -16.09
CA HIS A 152 -27.61 23.49 -17.15
C HIS A 152 -27.87 24.10 -18.54
N PRO A 153 -27.00 23.87 -19.56
CA PRO A 153 -27.17 24.46 -20.91
C PRO A 153 -28.50 24.13 -21.61
N GLU A 154 -29.10 22.98 -21.27
CA GLU A 154 -30.37 22.52 -21.83
C GLU A 154 -31.60 22.92 -20.99
N ALA A 155 -31.41 23.53 -19.82
CA ALA A 155 -32.54 23.98 -18.98
C ALA A 155 -33.13 25.28 -19.55
N LYS A 156 -34.46 25.45 -19.44
CA LYS A 156 -35.11 26.66 -19.97
C LYS A 156 -34.84 27.89 -19.10
N SER A 157 -34.60 27.69 -17.80
CA SER A 157 -34.21 28.73 -16.86
C SER A 157 -33.38 28.16 -15.71
N TYR A 158 -32.63 29.03 -15.04
CA TYR A 158 -31.84 28.67 -13.85
C TYR A 158 -32.75 28.18 -12.71
N GLU A 159 -33.88 28.85 -12.50
CA GLU A 159 -34.84 28.51 -11.45
C GLU A 159 -35.43 27.12 -11.66
N GLU A 160 -35.76 26.77 -12.91
CA GLU A 160 -36.26 25.43 -13.26
C GLU A 160 -35.19 24.35 -13.05
N ASP A 161 -33.92 24.62 -13.38
CA ASP A 161 -32.81 23.68 -13.16
C ASP A 161 -32.58 23.39 -11.66
N VAL A 162 -32.72 24.41 -10.80
CA VAL A 162 -32.68 24.23 -9.34
C VAL A 162 -33.85 23.37 -8.85
N MET A 163 -35.04 23.49 -9.45
CA MET A 163 -36.18 22.63 -9.11
C MET A 163 -35.97 21.19 -9.57
N TYR A 164 -35.41 20.95 -10.75
CA TYR A 164 -35.02 19.59 -11.17
C TYR A 164 -33.93 19.00 -10.27
N LEU A 165 -33.01 19.83 -9.76
CA LEU A 165 -32.07 19.38 -8.74
C LEU A 165 -32.78 18.95 -7.45
N LYS A 166 -33.77 19.73 -7.01
CA LYS A 166 -34.58 19.36 -5.85
C LYS A 166 -35.30 18.02 -6.08
N GLU A 167 -35.89 17.80 -7.24
CA GLU A 167 -36.54 16.51 -7.56
C GLU A 167 -35.56 15.33 -7.49
N LYS A 168 -34.33 15.50 -7.99
CA LYS A 168 -33.27 14.48 -7.89
C LYS A 168 -32.89 14.19 -6.44
N VAL A 169 -32.83 15.21 -5.59
CA VAL A 169 -32.54 15.07 -4.15
C VAL A 169 -33.70 14.38 -3.44
N ASP A 170 -34.94 14.82 -3.68
CA ASP A 170 -36.15 14.26 -3.10
C ASP A 170 -36.37 12.79 -3.54
N ALA A 171 -35.85 12.39 -4.71
CA ALA A 171 -35.84 10.99 -5.15
C ALA A 171 -34.89 10.09 -4.33
N GLY A 172 -34.02 10.66 -3.50
CA GLY A 172 -33.16 9.95 -2.56
C GLY A 172 -31.66 10.10 -2.78
N ALA A 173 -31.19 11.21 -3.36
CA ALA A 173 -29.76 11.49 -3.44
C ALA A 173 -29.21 11.96 -2.09
N ASP A 174 -28.00 11.53 -1.73
CA ASP A 174 -27.34 11.83 -0.44
C ASP A 174 -26.44 13.07 -0.49
N PHE A 175 -25.94 13.45 -1.67
CA PHE A 175 -25.10 14.65 -1.84
C PHE A 175 -25.12 15.17 -3.29
N VAL A 176 -24.67 16.42 -3.47
CA VAL A 176 -24.54 17.08 -4.78
C VAL A 176 -23.06 17.40 -5.04
N ILE A 177 -22.55 17.06 -6.22
CA ILE A 177 -21.28 17.59 -6.74
C ILE A 177 -21.61 18.61 -7.82
N THR A 178 -21.09 19.83 -7.67
CA THR A 178 -21.35 20.87 -8.67
C THR A 178 -20.44 20.73 -9.87
N GLN A 179 -20.95 21.07 -11.05
CA GLN A 179 -20.13 21.44 -12.19
C GLN A 179 -19.17 22.58 -11.79
N LEU A 180 -18.07 22.69 -12.53
CA LEU A 180 -17.07 23.73 -12.33
C LEU A 180 -17.63 25.15 -12.47
N PHE A 181 -16.93 26.10 -11.85
CA PHE A 181 -17.24 27.52 -11.90
C PHE A 181 -15.94 28.33 -11.73
N PHE A 182 -15.96 29.60 -12.15
CA PHE A 182 -14.77 30.47 -12.12
C PHE A 182 -14.78 31.50 -10.98
N SER A 183 -15.90 31.69 -10.28
CA SER A 183 -16.03 32.63 -9.16
C SER A 183 -16.71 31.99 -7.96
N ALA A 184 -16.17 32.24 -6.75
CA ALA A 184 -16.77 31.78 -5.50
C ALA A 184 -18.20 32.32 -5.33
N SER A 185 -18.46 33.55 -5.80
CA SER A 185 -19.78 34.18 -5.73
C SER A 185 -20.88 33.36 -6.43
N SER A 186 -20.58 32.76 -7.59
CA SER A 186 -21.52 31.91 -8.33
C SER A 186 -21.93 30.68 -7.52
N PHE A 187 -20.96 30.04 -6.86
CA PHE A 187 -21.23 28.88 -6.01
C PHE A 187 -22.00 29.27 -4.74
N LEU A 188 -21.63 30.37 -4.07
CA LEU A 188 -22.31 30.82 -2.85
C LEU A 188 -23.75 31.25 -3.11
N LYS A 189 -24.02 31.89 -4.26
CA LYS A 189 -25.38 32.16 -4.73
C LYS A 189 -26.16 30.86 -4.93
N PHE A 190 -25.59 29.91 -5.67
CA PHE A 190 -26.22 28.62 -5.93
C PHE A 190 -26.51 27.84 -4.64
N LEU A 191 -25.59 27.84 -3.68
CA LEU A 191 -25.78 27.26 -2.36
C LEU A 191 -26.99 27.89 -1.65
N THR A 192 -27.06 29.22 -1.63
CA THR A 192 -28.18 29.97 -1.02
C THR A 192 -29.51 29.65 -1.70
N ASP A 193 -29.53 29.60 -3.03
CA ASP A 193 -30.72 29.27 -3.82
C ASP A 193 -31.19 27.83 -3.57
N CYS A 194 -30.26 26.87 -3.51
CA CYS A 194 -30.56 25.48 -3.15
C CYS A 194 -31.16 25.37 -1.74
N ARG A 195 -30.60 26.09 -0.76
CA ARG A 195 -31.16 26.10 0.61
C ARG A 195 -32.55 26.71 0.65
N ARG A 196 -32.81 27.77 -0.13
CA ARG A 196 -34.12 28.45 -0.21
C ARG A 196 -35.24 27.54 -0.72
N VAL A 197 -34.94 26.60 -1.63
CA VAL A 197 -35.92 25.62 -2.12
C VAL A 197 -36.00 24.36 -1.26
N GLY A 198 -35.22 24.27 -0.18
CA GLY A 198 -35.28 23.16 0.79
C GLY A 198 -34.34 21.99 0.50
N ILE A 199 -33.32 22.16 -0.36
CA ILE A 199 -32.26 21.14 -0.50
C ILE A 199 -31.37 21.20 0.74
N THR A 200 -31.29 20.12 1.51
CA THR A 200 -30.52 20.06 2.78
C THR A 200 -29.25 19.22 2.70
N VAL A 201 -29.12 18.36 1.68
CA VAL A 201 -27.95 17.50 1.49
C VAL A 201 -26.65 18.31 1.29
N PRO A 202 -25.46 17.73 1.54
CA PRO A 202 -24.18 18.36 1.25
C PRO A 202 -24.05 18.76 -0.23
N ILE A 203 -23.56 19.98 -0.49
CA ILE A 203 -23.30 20.49 -1.84
C ILE A 203 -21.80 20.78 -1.94
N ILE A 204 -21.11 20.03 -2.79
CA ILE A 204 -19.65 20.00 -2.87
C ILE A 204 -19.21 20.78 -4.13
N PRO A 205 -18.39 21.83 -4.00
CA PRO A 205 -17.91 22.60 -5.14
C PRO A 205 -16.93 21.79 -5.99
N GLY A 206 -17.23 21.67 -7.29
CA GLY A 206 -16.31 21.15 -8.30
C GLY A 206 -15.27 22.20 -8.72
N ILE A 207 -13.99 21.89 -8.51
CA ILE A 207 -12.84 22.72 -8.80
C ILE A 207 -12.07 22.11 -9.96
N PHE A 208 -11.83 22.90 -10.99
CA PHE A 208 -11.05 22.51 -12.15
C PHE A 208 -9.72 23.27 -12.19
N PRO A 209 -8.58 22.63 -11.89
CA PRO A 209 -7.26 23.22 -12.08
C PRO A 209 -6.96 23.35 -13.58
N ILE A 210 -6.71 24.57 -14.06
CA ILE A 210 -6.29 24.81 -15.45
C ILE A 210 -4.86 24.33 -15.60
N GLN A 211 -4.62 23.44 -16.57
CA GLN A 211 -3.32 22.78 -16.76
C GLN A 211 -2.72 22.95 -18.16
N SER A 212 -3.52 23.41 -19.14
CA SER A 212 -3.06 23.80 -20.49
C SER A 212 -4.13 24.65 -21.19
N TYR A 213 -3.74 25.36 -22.25
CA TYR A 213 -4.65 26.15 -23.08
C TYR A 213 -5.76 25.28 -23.69
N ASP A 214 -5.38 24.12 -24.24
CA ASP A 214 -6.33 23.15 -24.80
C ASP A 214 -7.34 22.64 -23.77
N SER A 215 -6.91 22.45 -22.51
CA SER A 215 -7.80 22.02 -21.44
C SER A 215 -8.88 23.06 -21.17
N LEU A 216 -8.52 24.36 -21.16
CA LEU A 216 -9.46 25.46 -20.99
C LEU A 216 -10.47 25.53 -22.15
N ARG A 217 -9.98 25.41 -23.39
CA ARG A 217 -10.82 25.44 -24.60
C ARG A 217 -11.80 24.28 -24.67
N GLN A 218 -11.32 23.05 -24.44
CA GLN A 218 -12.17 21.86 -24.43
C GLN A 218 -13.24 21.95 -23.35
N LEU A 219 -12.87 22.48 -22.18
CA LEU A 219 -13.77 22.59 -21.05
C LEU A 219 -14.86 23.64 -21.27
N SER A 220 -14.53 24.80 -21.83
CA SER A 220 -15.54 25.79 -22.22
C SER A 220 -16.54 25.19 -23.23
N ARG A 221 -16.06 24.41 -24.20
CA ARG A 221 -16.92 23.74 -25.19
C ARG A 221 -17.83 22.67 -24.57
N LEU A 222 -17.35 21.92 -23.58
CA LEU A 222 -18.09 20.81 -22.96
C LEU A 222 -19.04 21.26 -21.85
N SER A 223 -18.68 22.30 -21.10
CA SER A 223 -19.47 22.80 -19.97
C SER A 223 -20.52 23.84 -20.37
N GLY A 224 -20.40 24.44 -21.57
CA GLY A 224 -21.25 25.56 -21.99
C GLY A 224 -21.01 26.84 -21.20
N LEU A 225 -19.96 26.89 -20.36
CA LEU A 225 -19.64 28.03 -19.51
C LEU A 225 -18.83 29.07 -20.29
N ALA A 226 -19.26 30.33 -20.18
CA ALA A 226 -18.47 31.48 -20.62
C ALA A 226 -17.25 31.65 -19.70
N VAL A 227 -16.06 31.58 -20.29
CA VAL A 227 -14.81 31.86 -19.59
C VAL A 227 -14.73 33.38 -19.34
N PRO A 228 -14.50 33.85 -18.10
CA PRO A 228 -14.33 35.28 -17.85
C PRO A 228 -13.21 35.88 -18.71
N GLU A 229 -13.44 37.06 -19.29
CA GLU A 229 -12.48 37.72 -20.18
C GLU A 229 -11.11 37.91 -19.51
N GLU A 230 -11.10 38.25 -18.21
CA GLU A 230 -9.88 38.38 -17.42
C GLU A 230 -9.05 37.09 -17.39
N LEU A 231 -9.73 35.94 -17.26
CA LEU A 231 -9.09 34.63 -17.26
C LEU A 231 -8.57 34.28 -18.65
N HIS A 232 -9.36 34.58 -19.69
CA HIS A 232 -8.96 34.39 -21.08
C HIS A 232 -7.70 35.20 -21.40
N LEU A 233 -7.68 36.49 -21.08
CA LEU A 233 -6.53 37.38 -21.29
C LEU A 233 -5.30 36.95 -20.49
N ALA A 234 -5.48 36.48 -19.25
CA ALA A 234 -4.37 36.00 -18.43
C ALA A 234 -3.72 34.74 -19.03
N VAL A 235 -4.52 33.81 -19.53
CA VAL A 235 -4.03 32.56 -20.14
C VAL A 235 -3.45 32.81 -21.54
N GLU A 236 -4.04 33.70 -22.34
CA GLU A 236 -3.55 34.05 -23.69
C GLU A 236 -2.12 34.63 -23.66
N ARG A 237 -1.76 35.39 -22.60
CA ARG A 237 -0.41 35.94 -22.39
C ARG A 237 0.68 34.88 -22.22
N VAL A 238 0.31 33.68 -21.78
CA VAL A 238 1.23 32.58 -21.48
C VAL A 238 0.94 31.34 -22.33
N LYS A 239 0.19 31.49 -23.44
CA LYS A 239 -0.35 30.37 -24.22
C LYS A 239 0.69 29.39 -24.77
N ASP A 240 1.91 29.86 -25.00
CA ASP A 240 3.02 29.08 -25.57
C ASP A 240 3.91 28.43 -24.48
N ASP A 241 3.60 28.63 -23.18
CA ASP A 241 4.32 28.05 -22.04
C ASP A 241 3.38 27.28 -21.10
N ASP A 242 3.31 25.97 -21.30
CA ASP A 242 2.52 25.04 -20.49
C ASP A 242 2.88 25.07 -18.99
N ALA A 243 4.13 25.38 -18.63
CA ALA A 243 4.55 25.49 -17.24
C ALA A 243 3.99 26.77 -16.61
N ALA A 244 4.04 27.89 -17.35
CA ALA A 244 3.44 29.15 -16.93
C ALA A 244 1.91 29.04 -16.80
N ILE A 245 1.22 28.43 -17.77
CA ILE A 245 -0.24 28.19 -17.70
C ILE A 245 -0.60 27.38 -16.46
N ARG A 246 0.14 26.31 -16.20
CA ARG A 246 -0.11 25.44 -15.04
C ARG A 246 0.08 26.17 -13.71
N ASN A 247 1.12 26.97 -13.58
CA ASN A 247 1.37 27.76 -12.37
C ASN A 247 0.25 28.80 -12.15
N LEU A 248 -0.15 29.51 -13.22
CA LEU A 248 -1.28 30.44 -13.18
C LEU A 248 -2.58 29.73 -12.78
N GLY A 249 -2.86 28.55 -13.36
CA GLY A 249 -4.03 27.75 -13.01
C GLY A 249 -4.03 27.27 -11.56
N VAL A 250 -2.88 26.94 -11.00
CA VAL A 250 -2.72 26.63 -9.57
C VAL A 250 -3.02 27.86 -8.71
N ASP A 251 -2.48 29.03 -9.05
CA ASP A 251 -2.69 30.26 -8.28
C ASP A 251 -4.18 30.65 -8.24
N LEU A 252 -4.85 30.60 -9.38
CA LEU A 252 -6.29 30.87 -9.51
C LEU A 252 -7.12 29.87 -8.69
N ALA A 253 -6.82 28.58 -8.79
CA ALA A 253 -7.54 27.56 -8.03
C ALA A 253 -7.32 27.70 -6.51
N VAL A 254 -6.11 28.07 -6.07
CA VAL A 254 -5.83 28.35 -4.66
C VAL A 254 -6.66 29.54 -4.17
N SER A 255 -6.71 30.65 -4.92
CA SER A 255 -7.53 31.81 -4.56
C SER A 255 -9.00 31.45 -4.42
N LEU A 256 -9.56 30.74 -5.42
CA LEU A 256 -10.93 30.26 -5.41
C LEU A 256 -11.23 29.37 -4.20
N CYS A 257 -10.36 28.41 -3.92
CA CYS A 257 -10.53 27.50 -2.77
C CYS A 257 -10.44 28.26 -1.44
N LEU A 258 -9.52 29.23 -1.29
CA LEU A 258 -9.40 30.03 -0.07
C LEU A 258 -10.65 30.87 0.18
N GLU A 259 -11.23 31.47 -0.86
CA GLU A 259 -12.49 32.21 -0.76
C GLU A 259 -13.64 31.30 -0.29
N LEU A 260 -13.77 30.10 -0.88
CA LEU A 260 -14.78 29.11 -0.49
C LEU A 260 -14.61 28.64 0.96
N LEU A 261 -13.38 28.28 1.35
CA LEU A 261 -13.06 27.84 2.72
C LEU A 261 -13.34 28.96 3.74
N THR A 262 -13.00 30.21 3.40
CA THR A 262 -13.26 31.38 4.26
C THR A 262 -14.75 31.67 4.39
N ALA A 263 -15.54 31.42 3.34
CA ALA A 263 -16.99 31.51 3.35
C ALA A 263 -17.69 30.37 4.12
N GLY A 264 -16.94 29.43 4.70
CA GLY A 264 -17.47 28.34 5.53
C GLY A 264 -17.77 27.04 4.77
N VAL A 265 -17.37 26.94 3.50
CA VAL A 265 -17.45 25.67 2.75
C VAL A 265 -16.33 24.76 3.23
N SER A 266 -16.64 23.58 3.76
CA SER A 266 -15.62 22.65 4.28
C SER A 266 -15.28 21.50 3.32
N SER A 267 -15.76 21.53 2.08
CA SER A 267 -15.58 20.46 1.10
C SER A 267 -15.06 20.98 -0.23
N LEU A 268 -14.13 20.26 -0.88
CA LEU A 268 -13.62 20.58 -2.22
C LEU A 268 -13.58 19.32 -3.10
N HIS A 269 -14.06 19.38 -4.34
CA HIS A 269 -13.98 18.27 -5.29
C HIS A 269 -13.11 18.65 -6.48
N PHE A 270 -12.06 17.89 -6.79
CA PHE A 270 -11.09 18.25 -7.83
C PHE A 270 -11.22 17.38 -9.08
N TYR A 271 -11.43 18.02 -10.22
CA TYR A 271 -11.36 17.39 -11.54
C TYR A 271 -9.91 17.23 -11.97
N THR A 272 -9.32 16.05 -11.77
CA THR A 272 -7.86 15.86 -11.94
C THR A 272 -7.41 15.74 -13.40
N LEU A 273 -8.31 15.34 -14.30
CA LEU A 273 -7.97 14.87 -15.66
C LEU A 273 -6.86 13.80 -15.65
N ASN A 274 -6.89 12.93 -14.63
CA ASN A 274 -5.87 11.93 -14.33
C ASN A 274 -4.48 12.50 -14.00
N ARG A 275 -4.29 13.81 -13.83
CA ARG A 275 -3.00 14.44 -13.52
C ARG A 275 -2.89 14.80 -12.03
N GLU A 276 -1.70 14.67 -11.47
CA GLU A 276 -1.48 14.84 -10.02
C GLU A 276 -0.95 16.21 -9.62
N PHE A 277 0.02 16.75 -10.37
CA PHE A 277 0.88 17.84 -9.95
C PHE A 277 0.10 19.09 -9.51
N ALA A 278 -0.86 19.55 -10.32
CA ALA A 278 -1.61 20.77 -10.04
C ALA A 278 -2.45 20.63 -8.77
N THR A 279 -3.22 19.55 -8.68
CA THR A 279 -4.10 19.27 -7.56
C THR A 279 -3.35 19.09 -6.24
N GLU A 280 -2.23 18.35 -6.26
CA GLU A 280 -1.37 18.20 -5.09
C GLU A 280 -0.79 19.55 -4.63
N THR A 281 -0.31 20.36 -5.58
CA THR A 281 0.26 21.68 -5.28
C THR A 281 -0.79 22.61 -4.65
N ILE A 282 -2.02 22.59 -5.16
CA ILE A 282 -3.14 23.35 -4.59
C ILE A 282 -3.39 22.91 -3.14
N LEU A 283 -3.57 21.61 -2.90
CA LEU A 283 -3.83 21.09 -1.55
C LEU A 283 -2.69 21.36 -0.56
N ARG A 284 -1.44 21.32 -1.01
CA ARG A 284 -0.26 21.69 -0.20
C ARG A 284 -0.29 23.16 0.19
N ARG A 285 -0.58 24.06 -0.76
CA ARG A 285 -0.68 25.50 -0.49
C ARG A 285 -1.85 25.86 0.42
N LEU A 286 -2.93 25.09 0.36
CA LEU A 286 -4.07 25.21 1.26
C LEU A 286 -3.80 24.62 2.66
N GLY A 287 -2.67 23.94 2.87
CA GLY A 287 -2.36 23.25 4.14
C GLY A 287 -3.23 22.01 4.40
N LEU A 288 -3.92 21.50 3.38
CA LEU A 288 -4.81 20.34 3.47
C LEU A 288 -4.09 19.03 3.11
N TRP A 289 -2.93 19.10 2.48
CA TRP A 289 -2.16 17.92 2.08
C TRP A 289 -1.24 17.43 3.20
N GLN A 290 -1.44 16.19 3.65
CA GLN A 290 -0.51 15.52 4.57
C GLN A 290 0.60 14.83 3.77
N GLN A 291 1.87 15.20 4.02
CA GLN A 291 3.04 14.64 3.33
C GLN A 291 3.26 13.16 3.66
N GLU A 292 3.12 12.82 4.94
CA GLU A 292 3.24 11.45 5.45
C GLU A 292 2.04 11.16 6.36
N PRO A 293 0.95 10.64 5.78
CA PRO A 293 -0.19 10.20 6.57
C PRO A 293 0.28 9.04 7.43
N ARG A 294 -0.09 9.08 8.71
CA ARG A 294 0.25 8.03 9.65
C ARG A 294 -0.46 6.75 9.23
N ARG A 295 0.30 5.66 9.19
CA ARG A 295 -0.25 4.33 8.91
C ARG A 295 -0.99 3.85 10.14
N MET A 296 -2.19 3.33 9.95
CA MET A 296 -2.96 2.79 11.07
C MET A 296 -2.56 1.40 11.48
N LEU A 297 -2.17 0.59 10.51
CA LEU A 297 -1.56 -0.71 10.69
C LEU A 297 -0.28 -0.76 9.85
N PRO A 298 0.62 -1.73 10.09
CA PRO A 298 1.80 -1.94 9.26
C PRO A 298 1.49 -2.18 7.78
N TRP A 299 0.24 -2.53 7.46
CA TRP A 299 -0.27 -2.79 6.12
C TRP A 299 -1.50 -1.93 5.80
N ALA A 300 -1.80 -1.77 4.51
CA ALA A 300 -2.93 -0.96 4.04
C ALA A 300 -4.28 -1.65 4.30
N ILE A 301 -5.20 -0.94 4.96
CA ILE A 301 -6.55 -1.41 5.27
C ILE A 301 -7.36 -1.51 3.97
N SER A 302 -8.12 -2.59 3.82
CA SER A 302 -9.01 -2.76 2.67
C SER A 302 -10.20 -1.81 2.76
N ALA A 303 -10.63 -1.25 1.62
CA ALA A 303 -11.87 -0.48 1.53
C ALA A 303 -13.13 -1.37 1.39
N ASP A 304 -12.97 -2.68 1.21
CA ASP A 304 -14.10 -3.62 1.23
C ASP A 304 -14.70 -3.66 2.63
N ALA A 305 -15.97 -3.33 2.73
CA ALA A 305 -16.60 -3.16 4.02
C ALA A 305 -16.75 -4.45 4.83
N ARG A 306 -16.71 -5.62 4.18
CA ARG A 306 -16.67 -6.92 4.88
C ARG A 306 -15.38 -7.11 5.67
N ARG A 307 -14.32 -6.38 5.32
CA ARG A 307 -12.98 -6.47 5.90
C ARG A 307 -12.64 -5.34 6.88
N HIS A 308 -13.60 -4.49 7.25
CA HIS A 308 -13.31 -3.38 8.16
C HIS A 308 -12.83 -3.83 9.55
N ALA A 309 -13.25 -5.02 10.00
CA ALA A 309 -12.82 -5.62 11.26
C ALA A 309 -11.52 -6.43 11.15
N GLU A 310 -10.92 -6.50 9.97
CA GLU A 310 -9.65 -7.19 9.77
C GLU A 310 -8.52 -6.39 10.43
N GLU A 311 -7.91 -6.95 11.46
CA GLU A 311 -6.84 -6.27 12.22
C GLU A 311 -5.52 -7.03 12.22
N VAL A 312 -5.52 -8.33 11.86
CA VAL A 312 -4.34 -9.19 11.93
C VAL A 312 -4.14 -10.01 10.65
N ARG A 313 -2.89 -10.06 10.16
CA ARG A 313 -2.49 -10.81 8.96
C ARG A 313 -1.20 -11.62 9.17
N PRO A 314 -1.00 -12.73 8.44
CA PRO A 314 0.29 -13.39 8.36
C PRO A 314 1.31 -12.52 7.62
N ILE A 315 2.55 -12.48 8.11
CA ILE A 315 3.63 -11.63 7.56
C ILE A 315 4.03 -11.97 6.11
N PHE A 316 3.76 -13.19 5.67
CA PHE A 316 4.27 -13.74 4.40
C PHE A 316 3.84 -12.94 3.15
N TRP A 317 2.65 -12.32 3.19
CA TRP A 317 2.14 -11.50 2.08
C TRP A 317 2.38 -10.00 2.25
N ALA A 318 3.28 -9.57 3.14
CA ALA A 318 3.58 -8.15 3.38
C ALA A 318 3.91 -7.39 2.08
N THR A 319 4.65 -8.01 1.18
CA THR A 319 5.08 -7.43 -0.12
C THR A 319 4.07 -7.70 -1.24
N ARG A 320 3.06 -8.55 -0.99
CA ARG A 320 2.05 -9.00 -1.97
C ARG A 320 0.62 -8.88 -1.43
N PRO A 321 0.19 -7.69 -0.95
CA PRO A 321 -1.12 -7.52 -0.31
C PRO A 321 -2.29 -7.82 -1.27
N LYS A 322 -2.11 -7.60 -2.58
CA LYS A 322 -3.14 -7.92 -3.59
C LYS A 322 -3.40 -9.43 -3.70
N SER A 323 -2.33 -10.24 -3.61
CA SER A 323 -2.47 -11.70 -3.60
C SER A 323 -3.25 -12.14 -2.37
N TYR A 324 -2.89 -11.63 -1.19
CA TYR A 324 -3.57 -11.96 0.06
C TYR A 324 -5.08 -11.64 0.00
N VAL A 325 -5.45 -10.43 -0.43
CA VAL A 325 -6.86 -10.02 -0.54
C VAL A 325 -7.62 -10.93 -1.52
N HIS A 326 -7.01 -11.29 -2.65
CA HIS A 326 -7.62 -12.21 -3.60
C HIS A 326 -7.82 -13.62 -3.00
N ARG A 327 -6.81 -14.17 -2.32
CA ARG A 327 -6.87 -15.52 -1.73
C ARG A 327 -7.86 -15.65 -0.59
N THR A 328 -8.15 -14.54 0.09
CA THR A 328 -9.09 -14.47 1.22
C THR A 328 -10.43 -13.85 0.82
N GLN A 329 -10.69 -13.58 -0.47
CA GLN A 329 -11.90 -12.87 -0.92
C GLN A 329 -13.21 -13.62 -0.66
N ALA A 330 -13.13 -14.95 -0.53
CA ALA A 330 -14.24 -15.85 -0.29
C ALA A 330 -14.46 -16.15 1.20
N TRP A 331 -13.70 -15.52 2.10
CA TRP A 331 -13.91 -15.65 3.53
C TRP A 331 -15.17 -14.88 3.95
N ASP A 332 -15.96 -15.49 4.82
CA ASP A 332 -17.16 -14.88 5.40
C ASP A 332 -16.80 -13.94 6.57
N GLU A 333 -15.84 -14.35 7.39
CA GLU A 333 -15.34 -13.59 8.54
C GLU A 333 -13.82 -13.37 8.44
N PHE A 334 -13.35 -12.22 8.94
CA PHE A 334 -11.94 -11.84 8.93
C PHE A 334 -11.38 -11.74 10.35
N PRO A 335 -10.12 -12.15 10.58
CA PRO A 335 -9.52 -12.14 11.91
C PRO A 335 -9.45 -10.74 12.55
N ASN A 336 -9.98 -10.65 13.77
CA ASN A 336 -9.98 -9.45 14.60
C ASN A 336 -9.25 -9.74 15.93
N GLY A 337 -8.32 -8.86 16.33
CA GLY A 337 -7.49 -9.04 17.52
C GLY A 337 -6.47 -10.17 17.39
N ARG A 338 -6.85 -11.41 17.73
CA ARG A 338 -5.95 -12.57 17.67
C ARG A 338 -6.18 -13.42 16.43
N TRP A 339 -5.09 -13.89 15.83
CA TRP A 339 -5.17 -14.91 14.78
C TRP A 339 -5.61 -16.23 15.43
N GLY A 340 -6.89 -16.60 15.25
CA GLY A 340 -7.54 -17.73 15.91
C GLY A 340 -7.08 -19.11 15.43
N ASN A 341 -7.41 -20.15 16.21
CA ASN A 341 -7.13 -21.56 15.91
C ASN A 341 -7.80 -21.99 14.60
N CYS A 342 -6.98 -22.27 13.57
CA CYS A 342 -7.08 -23.26 12.48
C CYS A 342 -8.42 -23.52 11.73
N ALA A 343 -9.52 -22.85 12.05
CA ALA A 343 -10.83 -23.02 11.43
C ALA A 343 -11.18 -21.90 10.44
N SER A 344 -10.28 -20.93 10.23
CA SER A 344 -10.42 -19.95 9.16
C SER A 344 -10.56 -20.69 7.82
N PRO A 345 -11.50 -20.30 6.94
CA PRO A 345 -11.71 -20.97 5.67
C PRO A 345 -10.39 -21.13 4.93
N ALA A 346 -10.13 -22.32 4.36
CA ALA A 346 -8.90 -22.58 3.63
C ALA A 346 -8.62 -21.46 2.62
N PHE A 347 -7.37 -20.99 2.55
CA PHE A 347 -6.98 -20.02 1.53
C PHE A 347 -7.37 -20.57 0.15
N GLY A 348 -7.92 -19.71 -0.71
CA GLY A 348 -8.31 -20.13 -2.05
C GLY A 348 -7.14 -20.77 -2.81
N GLU A 349 -7.42 -21.86 -3.52
CA GLU A 349 -6.45 -22.58 -4.34
C GLU A 349 -5.90 -21.70 -5.49
N LEU A 350 -4.68 -22.01 -5.89
CA LEU A 350 -3.98 -21.42 -7.04
C LEU A 350 -4.62 -21.91 -8.36
N LYS A 351 -5.74 -21.30 -8.79
CA LYS A 351 -6.36 -21.53 -10.12
C LYS A 351 -5.79 -20.57 -11.17
N ASP A 352 -5.89 -20.90 -12.46
CA ASP A 352 -5.27 -20.18 -13.61
C ASP A 352 -5.51 -18.66 -13.67
N TYR A 353 -6.61 -18.15 -13.12
CA TYR A 353 -6.87 -16.70 -13.00
C TYR A 353 -5.84 -15.96 -12.12
N TYR A 354 -5.12 -16.70 -11.28
CA TYR A 354 -4.09 -16.19 -10.39
C TYR A 354 -2.83 -15.70 -11.13
N LEU A 355 -2.58 -16.17 -12.36
CA LEU A 355 -1.46 -15.73 -13.20
C LEU A 355 -1.43 -14.21 -13.41
N PHE A 356 -2.59 -13.54 -13.38
CA PHE A 356 -2.65 -12.08 -13.47
C PHE A 356 -1.98 -11.40 -12.27
N TYR A 357 -2.16 -11.93 -11.05
CA TYR A 357 -1.53 -11.38 -9.84
C TYR A 357 -0.05 -11.77 -9.72
N LEU A 358 0.39 -12.81 -10.42
CA LEU A 358 1.79 -13.18 -10.55
C LEU A 358 2.55 -12.34 -11.58
N LYS A 359 1.86 -11.63 -12.48
CA LYS A 359 2.52 -10.76 -13.47
C LYS A 359 3.05 -9.49 -12.80
N GLY A 360 4.35 -9.27 -12.95
CA GLY A 360 5.03 -8.04 -12.54
C GLY A 360 4.62 -6.83 -13.36
N ARG A 361 4.98 -5.64 -12.88
CA ARG A 361 4.79 -4.37 -13.61
C ARG A 361 5.83 -4.18 -14.73
N ALA A 362 7.03 -4.73 -14.56
CA ALA A 362 8.14 -4.58 -15.49
C ALA A 362 7.94 -5.43 -16.75
N SER A 363 8.43 -4.94 -17.89
CA SER A 363 8.41 -5.68 -19.15
C SER A 363 9.44 -6.82 -19.12
N LYS A 364 9.26 -7.82 -19.97
CA LYS A 364 10.17 -8.96 -20.05
C LYS A 364 11.60 -8.52 -20.38
N GLU A 365 11.75 -7.54 -21.25
CA GLU A 365 13.04 -6.99 -21.70
C GLU A 365 13.74 -6.27 -20.56
N GLN A 366 13.01 -5.50 -19.76
CA GLN A 366 13.54 -4.85 -18.56
C GLN A 366 14.02 -5.90 -17.54
N LEU A 367 13.21 -6.93 -17.28
CA LEU A 367 13.58 -8.00 -16.35
C LEU A 367 14.81 -8.78 -16.80
N LEU A 368 14.99 -9.02 -18.11
CA LEU A 368 16.20 -9.65 -18.65
C LEU A 368 17.45 -8.79 -18.42
N MET A 369 17.33 -7.47 -18.54
CA MET A 369 18.44 -6.54 -18.28
C MET A 369 18.75 -6.42 -16.79
N GLU A 370 17.75 -6.52 -15.92
CA GLU A 370 17.93 -6.43 -14.46
C GLU A 370 18.45 -7.75 -13.86
N TRP A 371 17.83 -8.88 -14.20
CA TRP A 371 18.12 -10.20 -13.61
C TRP A 371 19.18 -11.00 -14.37
N GLY A 372 19.67 -10.47 -15.48
CA GLY A 372 20.68 -11.10 -16.32
C GLY A 372 20.07 -11.85 -17.51
N PRO A 373 20.54 -11.59 -18.75
CA PRO A 373 20.00 -12.22 -19.95
C PRO A 373 20.35 -13.71 -20.02
N GLU A 374 21.49 -14.09 -19.46
CA GLU A 374 21.97 -15.48 -19.38
C GLU A 374 22.52 -15.73 -17.97
N LEU A 375 22.13 -16.87 -17.38
CA LEU A 375 22.63 -17.33 -16.09
C LEU A 375 23.55 -18.52 -16.34
N THR A 376 24.75 -18.47 -15.77
CA THR A 376 25.77 -19.52 -15.91
C THR A 376 25.86 -20.39 -14.65
N SER A 377 25.57 -19.81 -13.49
CA SER A 377 25.66 -20.46 -12.18
C SER A 377 24.60 -19.95 -11.20
N GLU A 378 24.43 -20.63 -10.08
CA GLU A 378 23.58 -20.17 -8.97
C GLU A 378 24.06 -18.82 -8.41
N GLN A 379 25.37 -18.54 -8.47
CA GLN A 379 25.94 -17.27 -8.01
C GLN A 379 25.36 -16.07 -8.77
N ASP A 380 25.06 -16.22 -10.06
CA ASP A 380 24.44 -15.15 -10.84
C ASP A 380 23.06 -14.78 -10.27
N VAL A 381 22.32 -15.76 -9.75
CA VAL A 381 21.04 -15.53 -9.04
C VAL A 381 21.28 -14.82 -7.71
N TRP A 382 22.32 -15.22 -6.95
CA TRP A 382 22.65 -14.61 -5.66
C TRP A 382 23.05 -13.13 -5.81
N ASP A 383 23.77 -12.82 -6.89
CA ASP A 383 24.17 -11.45 -7.23
C ASP A 383 22.95 -10.56 -7.50
N VAL A 384 21.88 -11.09 -8.13
CA VAL A 384 20.64 -10.32 -8.36
C VAL A 384 19.97 -9.90 -7.05
N PHE A 385 19.85 -10.82 -6.07
CA PHE A 385 19.32 -10.48 -4.74
C PHE A 385 20.20 -9.46 -4.03
N THR A 386 21.52 -9.59 -4.16
CA THR A 386 22.50 -8.66 -3.58
C THR A 386 22.38 -7.27 -4.20
N SER A 387 22.27 -7.16 -5.52
CA SER A 387 22.07 -5.90 -6.23
C SER A 387 20.73 -5.25 -5.88
N TYR A 388 19.67 -6.02 -5.71
CA TYR A 388 18.37 -5.51 -5.24
C TYR A 388 18.48 -4.86 -3.86
N ILE A 389 19.13 -5.55 -2.90
CA ILE A 389 19.27 -5.02 -1.53
C ILE A 389 20.19 -3.80 -1.48
N THR A 390 21.34 -3.85 -2.16
CA THR A 390 22.34 -2.77 -2.12
C THR A 390 21.96 -1.55 -2.96
N GLY A 391 21.10 -1.71 -3.97
CA GLY A 391 20.79 -0.69 -4.96
C GLY A 391 21.94 -0.40 -5.94
N ASN A 392 23.00 -1.23 -5.91
CA ASN A 392 24.13 -1.13 -6.80
C ASN A 392 23.76 -1.69 -8.19
N PRO A 393 24.30 -1.10 -9.28
CA PRO A 393 24.11 -1.66 -10.60
C PRO A 393 24.63 -3.09 -10.70
N ASN A 394 23.95 -3.91 -11.50
CA ASN A 394 24.39 -5.24 -11.86
C ASN A 394 25.60 -5.18 -12.82
N ARG A 395 26.10 -6.34 -13.26
CA ARG A 395 27.23 -6.45 -14.21
C ARG A 395 27.01 -5.69 -15.53
N GLN A 396 25.78 -5.35 -15.87
CA GLN A 396 25.40 -4.61 -17.08
C GLN A 396 25.18 -3.11 -16.84
N GLY A 397 25.44 -2.61 -15.63
CA GLY A 397 25.22 -1.21 -15.27
C GLY A 397 23.75 -0.85 -15.03
N GLN A 398 22.85 -1.84 -14.92
CA GLN A 398 21.43 -1.63 -14.64
C GLN A 398 21.13 -1.88 -13.16
N LYS A 399 20.29 -1.03 -12.56
CA LYS A 399 19.85 -1.23 -11.17
C LYS A 399 18.72 -2.25 -11.13
N VAL A 400 18.81 -3.21 -10.21
CA VAL A 400 17.74 -4.17 -9.96
C VAL A 400 16.65 -3.48 -9.15
N THR A 401 15.48 -3.29 -9.75
CA THR A 401 14.36 -2.56 -9.13
C THR A 401 13.39 -3.48 -8.42
N CYS A 402 13.36 -4.76 -8.79
CA CYS A 402 12.44 -5.74 -8.24
C CYS A 402 13.03 -7.16 -8.24
N THR A 403 12.44 -8.04 -7.45
CA THR A 403 12.62 -9.50 -7.47
C THR A 403 11.27 -10.16 -7.77
N PRO A 404 11.20 -11.49 -7.99
CA PRO A 404 9.91 -12.15 -8.15
C PRO A 404 8.94 -11.93 -6.97
N TRP A 405 9.46 -11.83 -5.75
CA TRP A 405 8.66 -11.68 -4.52
C TRP A 405 8.42 -10.21 -4.14
N ASN A 406 9.27 -9.29 -4.58
CA ASN A 406 9.24 -7.88 -4.19
C ASN A 406 9.18 -6.96 -5.42
N ASP A 407 8.01 -6.35 -5.67
CA ASP A 407 7.78 -5.42 -6.80
C ASP A 407 8.01 -3.94 -6.43
N GLU A 408 8.29 -3.66 -5.15
CA GLU A 408 8.41 -2.31 -4.60
C GLU A 408 9.82 -2.12 -4.01
N PRO A 409 10.28 -0.86 -3.86
CA PRO A 409 11.52 -0.57 -3.14
C PRO A 409 11.49 -1.06 -1.69
N LEU A 410 12.67 -1.20 -1.09
CA LEU A 410 12.82 -1.56 0.31
C LEU A 410 12.09 -0.58 1.23
N SER A 411 11.46 -1.10 2.29
CA SER A 411 10.89 -0.28 3.35
C SER A 411 11.99 0.39 4.17
N ALA A 412 11.66 1.51 4.82
CA ALA A 412 12.61 2.26 5.64
C ALA A 412 13.25 1.40 6.74
N GLU A 413 12.50 0.46 7.31
CA GLU A 413 12.98 -0.50 8.32
C GLU A 413 14.04 -1.48 7.79
N THR A 414 14.00 -1.83 6.50
CA THR A 414 14.98 -2.76 5.91
C THR A 414 16.32 -2.09 5.63
N LEU A 415 16.35 -0.75 5.54
CA LEU A 415 17.59 -0.01 5.28
C LEU A 415 18.64 -0.23 6.37
N ASP A 416 18.22 -0.41 7.62
CA ASP A 416 19.11 -0.68 8.75
C ASP A 416 19.77 -2.06 8.66
N LEU A 417 19.11 -3.02 7.99
CA LEU A 417 19.58 -4.39 7.83
C LEU A 417 20.30 -4.63 6.49
N ARG A 418 20.37 -3.61 5.63
CA ARG A 418 20.79 -3.74 4.23
C ARG A 418 22.13 -4.44 4.06
N ASP A 419 23.15 -4.00 4.78
CA ASP A 419 24.51 -4.50 4.61
C ASP A 419 24.65 -5.95 5.12
N TRP A 420 23.88 -6.31 6.15
CA TRP A 420 23.81 -7.69 6.65
C TRP A 420 23.06 -8.60 5.67
N LEU A 421 21.89 -8.19 5.19
CA LEU A 421 21.10 -8.94 4.20
C LEU A 421 21.88 -9.15 2.89
N ALA A 422 22.64 -8.15 2.45
CA ALA A 422 23.51 -8.27 1.28
C ALA A 422 24.57 -9.37 1.45
N LYS A 423 25.23 -9.45 2.62
CA LYS A 423 26.20 -10.52 2.93
C LYS A 423 25.56 -11.91 2.93
N LEU A 424 24.33 -12.03 3.45
CA LEU A 424 23.60 -13.30 3.45
C LEU A 424 23.27 -13.76 2.03
N ASN A 425 22.75 -12.84 1.21
CA ASN A 425 22.40 -13.12 -0.19
C ASN A 425 23.64 -13.60 -0.98
N GLN A 426 24.80 -12.96 -0.79
CA GLN A 426 26.06 -13.36 -1.42
C GLN A 426 26.53 -14.78 -1.05
N ARG A 427 26.06 -15.34 0.08
CA ARG A 427 26.44 -16.67 0.57
C ARG A 427 25.34 -17.73 0.34
N GLY A 428 24.37 -17.44 -0.52
CA GLY A 428 23.31 -18.37 -0.91
C GLY A 428 22.14 -18.46 0.08
N VAL A 429 21.96 -17.46 0.94
CA VAL A 429 20.77 -17.27 1.79
C VAL A 429 19.94 -16.16 1.15
N LEU A 430 19.00 -16.54 0.28
CA LEU A 430 18.27 -15.64 -0.61
C LEU A 430 17.02 -15.08 0.08
N THR A 431 17.18 -13.91 0.68
CA THR A 431 16.17 -13.24 1.52
C THR A 431 15.04 -12.65 0.68
N ILE A 432 13.79 -12.88 1.12
CA ILE A 432 12.57 -12.37 0.44
C ILE A 432 11.71 -11.48 1.35
N ASN A 433 11.86 -11.63 2.68
CA ASN A 433 11.14 -10.85 3.67
C ASN A 433 11.96 -10.74 4.97
N SER A 434 11.87 -9.59 5.63
CA SER A 434 12.63 -9.32 6.86
C SER A 434 12.01 -8.17 7.63
N GLN A 435 12.09 -8.21 8.96
CA GLN A 435 11.83 -7.05 9.81
C GLN A 435 12.83 -7.00 10.98
N PRO A 436 13.32 -5.82 11.38
CA PRO A 436 14.21 -5.69 12.52
C PRO A 436 13.45 -5.89 13.84
N ARG A 437 14.19 -6.04 14.95
CA ARG A 437 13.59 -6.00 16.28
C ARG A 437 13.34 -4.55 16.69
N VAL A 438 12.20 -4.30 17.33
CA VAL A 438 11.81 -2.99 17.84
C VAL A 438 11.33 -3.16 19.28
N ASN A 439 11.89 -2.39 20.21
CA ASN A 439 11.60 -2.53 21.63
C ASN A 439 10.99 -1.24 22.20
N GLY A 440 9.69 -1.03 21.94
CA GLY A 440 8.94 0.07 22.51
C GLY A 440 9.29 1.42 21.90
N GLU A 441 9.39 1.49 20.57
CA GLU A 441 9.57 2.77 19.88
C GLU A 441 8.26 3.56 19.89
N PRO A 442 8.29 4.90 19.85
CA PRO A 442 7.08 5.71 19.78
C PRO A 442 6.23 5.34 18.55
N SER A 443 4.90 5.31 18.69
CA SER A 443 3.99 5.05 17.57
C SER A 443 4.10 6.07 16.43
N THR A 444 4.74 7.21 16.68
CA THR A 444 5.03 8.26 15.69
C THR A 444 6.41 8.15 15.06
N HIS A 445 7.17 7.07 15.32
CA HIS A 445 8.49 6.88 14.74
C HIS A 445 8.41 6.83 13.19
N PRO A 446 9.28 7.51 12.43
CA PRO A 446 9.16 7.62 10.97
C PRO A 446 9.32 6.26 10.23
N ALA A 447 10.22 5.39 10.69
CA ALA A 447 10.43 4.08 10.08
C ALA A 447 9.41 3.00 10.57
N PHE A 448 9.22 2.88 11.88
CA PHE A 448 8.46 1.78 12.50
C PHE A 448 7.06 2.16 12.99
N GLY A 449 6.73 3.46 13.05
CA GLY A 449 5.54 3.96 13.72
C GLY A 449 4.25 3.69 12.96
N TRP A 450 3.25 3.22 13.70
CA TRP A 450 1.88 3.03 13.23
C TRP A 450 0.90 3.17 14.40
N GLY A 451 -0.38 3.36 14.08
CA GLY A 451 -1.45 3.49 15.07
C GLY A 451 -1.61 4.91 15.64
N PRO A 452 -2.44 5.08 16.69
CA PRO A 452 -2.69 6.39 17.29
C PRO A 452 -1.44 6.94 18.02
N PRO A 453 -1.30 8.28 18.11
CA PRO A 453 -0.16 8.91 18.78
C PRO A 453 -0.12 8.63 20.28
N GLY A 454 1.09 8.65 20.84
CA GLY A 454 1.32 8.46 22.28
C GLY A 454 1.36 7.00 22.72
N GLY A 455 1.33 6.06 21.78
CA GLY A 455 1.57 4.63 22.03
C GLY A 455 3.00 4.21 21.76
N PHE A 456 3.24 2.92 21.93
CA PHE A 456 4.53 2.26 21.71
C PHE A 456 4.35 1.03 20.80
N VAL A 457 5.28 0.85 19.87
CA VAL A 457 5.30 -0.26 18.92
C VAL A 457 6.46 -1.20 19.20
N TYR A 458 6.22 -2.48 18.94
CA TYR A 458 7.15 -3.57 19.21
C TYR A 458 7.21 -4.53 18.03
N GLN A 459 8.40 -5.06 17.77
CA GLN A 459 8.64 -6.05 16.72
C GLN A 459 9.65 -7.09 17.20
N LYS A 460 9.38 -8.37 16.92
CA LYS A 460 10.38 -9.45 16.94
C LYS A 460 11.16 -9.45 15.65
N ALA A 461 12.46 -9.75 15.70
CA ALA A 461 13.25 -9.90 14.49
C ALA A 461 12.74 -11.10 13.68
N TYR A 462 12.52 -10.88 12.39
CA TYR A 462 12.02 -11.87 11.45
C TYR A 462 12.91 -11.94 10.23
N LEU A 463 13.14 -13.16 9.73
CA LEU A 463 13.84 -13.38 8.47
C LEU A 463 13.22 -14.54 7.70
N GLU A 464 12.97 -14.33 6.41
CA GLU A 464 12.47 -15.33 5.48
C GLU A 464 13.36 -15.41 4.23
N PHE A 465 13.78 -16.62 3.87
CA PHE A 465 14.72 -16.82 2.77
C PHE A 465 14.63 -18.21 2.13
N PHE A 466 15.14 -18.31 0.90
CA PHE A 466 15.43 -19.58 0.24
C PHE A 466 16.91 -19.95 0.41
N THR A 467 17.20 -21.22 0.67
CA THR A 467 18.58 -21.72 0.70
C THR A 467 18.72 -23.19 0.30
N CYS A 468 19.94 -23.61 -0.02
CA CYS A 468 20.24 -24.98 -0.45
C CYS A 468 20.14 -26.01 0.68
N ALA A 469 19.99 -27.28 0.33
CA ALA A 469 19.82 -28.37 1.30
C ALA A 469 21.04 -28.55 2.23
N GLU A 470 22.25 -28.23 1.78
CA GLU A 470 23.47 -28.28 2.61
C GLU A 470 23.40 -27.24 3.74
N ASN A 471 22.96 -26.03 3.43
CA ASN A 471 22.75 -24.98 4.43
C ASN A 471 21.67 -25.41 5.45
N ILE A 472 20.60 -26.08 5.01
CA ILE A 472 19.56 -26.58 5.92
C ILE A 472 20.11 -27.61 6.92
N LYS A 473 20.95 -28.55 6.46
CA LYS A 473 21.57 -29.55 7.34
C LYS A 473 22.41 -28.90 8.44
N ALA A 474 23.24 -27.91 8.06
CA ALA A 474 24.03 -27.14 9.02
C ALA A 474 23.14 -26.30 9.95
N LEU A 475 22.09 -25.66 9.41
CA LEU A 475 21.18 -24.80 10.15
C LEU A 475 20.44 -25.58 11.24
N LEU A 476 19.92 -26.78 10.94
CA LEU A 476 19.22 -27.63 11.90
C LEU A 476 20.11 -28.04 13.09
N LEU A 477 21.43 -28.18 12.89
CA LEU A 477 22.37 -28.48 13.98
C LEU A 477 22.57 -27.27 14.88
N VAL A 478 22.70 -26.08 14.30
CA VAL A 478 22.85 -24.83 15.05
C VAL A 478 21.55 -24.51 15.81
N LEU A 479 20.38 -24.69 15.18
CA LEU A 479 19.08 -24.39 15.76
C LEU A 479 18.79 -25.17 17.04
N LYS A 480 19.32 -26.39 17.21
CA LYS A 480 19.21 -27.16 18.47
C LYS A 480 19.75 -26.40 19.69
N ARG A 481 20.74 -25.51 19.50
CA ARG A 481 21.29 -24.67 20.59
C ARG A 481 20.40 -23.48 20.92
N TYR A 482 19.54 -23.08 19.99
CA TYR A 482 18.67 -21.91 20.07
C TYR A 482 17.18 -22.28 20.19
N GLU A 483 16.86 -23.56 20.41
CA GLU A 483 15.52 -24.14 20.40
C GLU A 483 14.51 -23.39 21.29
N LEU A 484 14.95 -22.90 22.46
CA LEU A 484 14.09 -22.16 23.40
C LEU A 484 13.88 -20.69 23.02
N ARG A 485 14.73 -20.13 22.17
CA ARG A 485 14.72 -18.69 21.82
C ARG A 485 14.13 -18.44 20.44
N VAL A 486 14.43 -19.30 19.48
CA VAL A 486 14.09 -19.07 18.07
C VAL A 486 13.00 -20.04 17.62
N ASN A 487 11.94 -19.49 17.02
CA ASN A 487 11.01 -20.30 16.27
C ASN A 487 11.45 -20.40 14.81
N TYR A 488 11.38 -21.59 14.25
CA TYR A 488 11.70 -21.85 12.86
C TYR A 488 10.63 -22.69 12.18
N HIS A 489 10.48 -22.47 10.88
CA HIS A 489 9.70 -23.33 10.01
C HIS A 489 10.42 -23.42 8.66
N ILE A 490 10.79 -24.64 8.28
CA ILE A 490 11.50 -24.96 7.05
C ILE A 490 10.57 -25.83 6.21
N ILE A 491 10.42 -25.51 4.92
CA ILE A 491 9.57 -26.27 4.01
C ILE A 491 10.17 -26.40 2.61
N SER A 492 10.03 -27.58 2.00
CA SER A 492 10.44 -27.85 0.62
C SER A 492 9.27 -27.71 -0.35
N SER A 493 9.58 -27.58 -1.64
CA SER A 493 8.57 -27.60 -2.71
C SER A 493 7.76 -28.91 -2.75
N GLN A 494 8.37 -30.02 -2.33
CA GLN A 494 7.79 -31.36 -2.29
C GLN A 494 6.95 -31.62 -1.03
N GLY A 495 6.88 -30.66 -0.11
CA GLY A 495 6.04 -30.74 1.10
C GLY A 495 6.74 -31.30 2.34
N TRP A 496 8.05 -31.58 2.30
CA TRP A 496 8.82 -31.83 3.52
C TRP A 496 8.84 -30.57 4.38
N ALA A 497 8.42 -30.66 5.63
CA ALA A 497 8.33 -29.52 6.53
C ALA A 497 8.82 -29.87 7.94
N VAL A 498 9.53 -28.95 8.58
CA VAL A 498 9.97 -29.05 9.98
C VAL A 498 9.72 -27.72 10.67
N THR A 499 9.10 -27.76 11.85
CA THR A 499 8.90 -26.59 12.71
C THR A 499 8.98 -27.00 14.17
N ASN A 500 9.38 -26.07 15.03
CA ASN A 500 9.39 -26.23 16.48
C ASN A 500 8.23 -25.52 17.20
N LEU A 501 7.21 -25.08 16.45
CA LEU A 501 6.05 -24.41 17.02
C LEU A 501 5.08 -25.44 17.64
N PRO A 502 4.79 -25.34 18.96
CA PRO A 502 3.88 -26.26 19.62
C PRO A 502 2.46 -26.07 19.08
N ASP A 503 1.76 -27.19 18.83
CA ASP A 503 0.37 -27.25 18.37
C ASP A 503 0.06 -26.39 17.13
N PHE A 504 1.08 -26.07 16.31
CA PHE A 504 0.97 -25.18 15.15
C PHE A 504 0.39 -23.79 15.49
N GLN A 505 0.63 -23.30 16.71
CA GLN A 505 0.14 -21.99 17.14
C GLN A 505 0.82 -20.85 16.37
N SER A 506 0.09 -19.75 16.21
CA SER A 506 0.61 -18.53 15.60
C SER A 506 1.43 -17.71 16.59
N VAL A 507 2.50 -17.08 16.10
CA VAL A 507 3.37 -16.20 16.89
C VAL A 507 3.14 -14.76 16.49
N ALA A 508 2.73 -13.91 17.43
CA ALA A 508 2.72 -12.47 17.21
C ALA A 508 4.15 -11.94 17.07
N VAL A 509 4.41 -11.23 15.98
CA VAL A 509 5.73 -10.67 15.65
C VAL A 509 5.74 -9.15 15.61
N THR A 510 4.56 -8.51 15.49
CA THR A 510 4.42 -7.04 15.57
C THR A 510 3.19 -6.72 16.40
N TRP A 511 3.33 -5.83 17.38
CA TRP A 511 2.21 -5.36 18.21
C TRP A 511 2.43 -3.93 18.70
N GLY A 512 1.34 -3.29 19.11
CA GLY A 512 1.31 -1.91 19.59
C GLY A 512 0.46 -1.78 20.85
N VAL A 513 0.93 -0.96 21.78
CA VAL A 513 0.21 -0.60 23.01
C VAL A 513 -0.10 0.89 22.94
N PHE A 514 -1.39 1.22 22.99
CA PHE A 514 -1.87 2.58 22.77
C PHE A 514 -2.68 3.10 23.97
N PRO A 515 -2.60 4.40 24.32
CA PRO A 515 -3.37 4.96 25.43
C PRO A 515 -4.88 4.82 25.21
N GLY A 516 -5.59 4.25 26.17
CA GLY A 516 -7.05 4.12 26.12
C GLY A 516 -7.56 3.11 25.10
N SER A 517 -6.73 2.15 24.68
CA SER A 517 -7.11 1.09 23.74
C SER A 517 -6.48 -0.24 24.13
N GLU A 518 -7.07 -1.34 23.66
CA GLU A 518 -6.50 -2.68 23.83
C GLU A 518 -5.21 -2.86 22.99
N VAL A 519 -4.47 -3.93 23.26
CA VAL A 519 -3.26 -4.27 22.50
C VAL A 519 -3.65 -4.73 21.10
N ILE A 520 -3.06 -4.09 20.09
CA ILE A 520 -3.25 -4.47 18.69
C ILE A 520 -2.04 -5.28 18.24
N GLN A 521 -2.24 -6.45 17.66
CA GLN A 521 -1.17 -7.35 17.18
C GLN A 521 -1.37 -7.70 15.70
N PRO A 522 -1.02 -6.79 14.78
CA PRO A 522 -1.48 -6.87 13.39
C PRO A 522 -0.70 -7.84 12.50
N THR A 523 0.42 -8.37 12.98
CA THR A 523 1.29 -9.24 12.20
C THR A 523 1.68 -10.48 12.98
N VAL A 524 1.43 -11.64 12.38
CA VAL A 524 1.73 -12.96 12.95
C VAL A 524 2.56 -13.83 12.00
N VAL A 525 3.25 -14.81 12.55
CA VAL A 525 3.83 -15.96 11.84
C VAL A 525 2.97 -17.17 12.17
N ASP A 526 2.34 -17.74 11.14
CA ASP A 526 1.39 -18.85 11.29
C ASP A 526 1.84 -20.06 10.45
N PRO A 527 2.10 -21.23 11.07
CA PRO A 527 2.57 -22.41 10.35
C PRO A 527 1.61 -22.90 9.26
N VAL A 528 0.31 -22.83 9.50
CA VAL A 528 -0.71 -23.30 8.55
C VAL A 528 -0.72 -22.39 7.32
N SER A 529 -0.80 -21.08 7.52
CA SER A 529 -0.71 -20.07 6.46
C SER A 529 0.60 -20.18 5.68
N PHE A 530 1.70 -20.55 6.33
CA PHE A 530 2.99 -20.74 5.66
C PHE A 530 2.94 -21.88 4.62
N THR A 531 2.18 -22.95 4.88
CA THR A 531 2.02 -24.04 3.90
C THR A 531 1.27 -23.59 2.64
N TYR A 532 0.32 -22.66 2.76
CA TYR A 532 -0.38 -22.05 1.62
C TYR A 532 0.47 -21.00 0.91
N TRP A 533 1.30 -20.27 1.65
CA TRP A 533 2.23 -19.29 1.09
C TRP A 533 3.32 -19.97 0.26
N LYS A 534 3.85 -21.12 0.71
CA LYS A 534 4.92 -21.85 0.00
C LYS A 534 4.59 -22.07 -1.47
N ASP A 535 3.34 -22.41 -1.79
CA ASP A 535 2.94 -22.77 -3.14
C ASP A 535 3.05 -21.57 -4.07
N GLU A 536 2.66 -20.40 -3.58
CA GLU A 536 2.86 -19.12 -4.28
C GLU A 536 4.35 -18.76 -4.37
N ALA A 537 5.07 -18.86 -3.25
CA ALA A 537 6.49 -18.52 -3.17
C ALA A 537 7.35 -19.36 -4.14
N PHE A 538 7.07 -20.66 -4.24
CA PHE A 538 7.73 -21.56 -5.19
C PHE A 538 7.23 -21.40 -6.62
N ALA A 539 5.96 -21.06 -6.84
CA ALA A 539 5.44 -20.80 -8.19
C ALA A 539 6.09 -19.55 -8.82
N LEU A 540 6.42 -18.53 -8.01
CA LEU A 540 7.07 -17.30 -8.47
C LEU A 540 8.43 -17.54 -9.15
N TRP A 541 9.19 -18.54 -8.70
CA TRP A 541 10.44 -18.95 -9.37
C TRP A 541 10.21 -19.31 -10.84
N THR A 542 9.15 -20.08 -11.12
CA THR A 542 8.86 -20.54 -12.49
C THR A 542 8.12 -19.47 -13.29
N GLU A 543 7.07 -18.90 -12.71
CA GLU A 543 6.13 -18.02 -13.41
C GLU A 543 6.72 -16.65 -13.72
N ARG A 544 7.53 -16.10 -12.82
CA ARG A 544 8.16 -14.79 -13.03
C ARG A 544 9.58 -14.89 -13.51
N TRP A 545 10.43 -15.71 -12.88
CA TRP A 545 11.84 -15.79 -13.25
C TRP A 545 12.05 -16.76 -14.41
N GLY A 546 11.58 -18.00 -14.30
CA GLY A 546 11.83 -19.04 -15.31
C GLY A 546 11.29 -18.71 -16.71
N LYS A 547 10.10 -18.10 -16.80
CA LYS A 547 9.44 -17.74 -18.07
C LYS A 547 10.08 -16.57 -18.84
N ILE A 548 11.03 -15.83 -18.25
CA ILE A 548 11.77 -14.82 -19.01
C ILE A 548 12.75 -15.47 -20.00
N TYR A 549 13.23 -16.67 -19.68
CA TYR A 549 14.17 -17.41 -20.50
C TYR A 549 13.45 -18.37 -21.46
N HIS A 550 14.08 -18.65 -22.61
CA HIS A 550 13.56 -19.60 -23.60
C HIS A 550 13.42 -21.02 -23.01
N GLU A 551 12.45 -21.79 -23.49
CA GLU A 551 12.28 -23.20 -23.10
C GLU A 551 13.54 -24.00 -23.47
N GLY A 552 14.13 -24.73 -22.53
CA GLY A 552 15.36 -25.50 -22.75
C GLY A 552 16.68 -24.73 -22.65
N SER A 553 16.67 -23.45 -22.28
CA SER A 553 17.92 -22.71 -22.02
C SER A 553 18.60 -23.16 -20.71
N GLN A 554 19.92 -23.00 -20.63
CA GLN A 554 20.68 -23.24 -19.41
C GLN A 554 20.17 -22.39 -18.24
N SER A 555 19.86 -21.12 -18.48
CA SER A 555 19.32 -20.20 -17.45
C SER A 555 18.03 -20.72 -16.83
N ARG A 556 17.12 -21.26 -17.66
CA ARG A 556 15.85 -21.82 -17.18
C ARG A 556 16.08 -23.10 -16.39
N SER A 557 17.06 -23.92 -16.80
CA SER A 557 17.45 -25.12 -16.07
C SER A 557 18.00 -24.79 -14.68
N ILE A 558 18.85 -23.77 -14.54
CA ILE A 558 19.38 -23.30 -13.25
C ILE A 558 18.24 -22.87 -12.33
N VAL A 559 17.35 -21.99 -12.78
CA VAL A 559 16.19 -21.52 -12.00
C VAL A 559 15.29 -22.68 -11.58
N SER A 560 15.04 -23.63 -12.49
CA SER A 560 14.24 -24.82 -12.19
C SER A 560 14.92 -25.75 -11.18
N THR A 561 16.25 -25.85 -11.23
CA THR A 561 17.05 -26.67 -10.32
C THR A 561 16.99 -26.06 -8.93
N MET A 562 17.26 -24.77 -8.80
CA MET A 562 17.14 -24.04 -7.53
C MET A 562 15.73 -24.16 -6.94
N ARG A 563 14.67 -23.97 -7.75
CA ARG A 563 13.28 -24.14 -7.32
C ARG A 563 12.99 -25.52 -6.71
N ASN A 564 13.64 -26.57 -7.23
CA ASN A 564 13.42 -27.95 -6.78
C ASN A 564 14.32 -28.35 -5.61
N SER A 565 15.55 -27.81 -5.51
CA SER A 565 16.53 -28.16 -4.48
C SER A 565 16.49 -27.25 -3.24
N TYR A 566 16.05 -25.99 -3.40
CA TYR A 566 16.04 -25.02 -2.31
C TYR A 566 14.84 -25.24 -1.39
N HIS A 567 15.05 -24.88 -0.13
CA HIS A 567 14.03 -24.88 0.92
C HIS A 567 13.69 -23.44 1.29
N LEU A 568 12.41 -23.21 1.58
CA LEU A 568 11.93 -21.95 2.14
C LEU A 568 12.00 -22.02 3.66
N VAL A 569 12.62 -21.03 4.28
CA VAL A 569 12.85 -20.96 5.73
C VAL A 569 12.29 -19.66 6.25
N ASN A 570 11.58 -19.70 7.38
CA ASN A 570 11.36 -18.51 8.21
C ASN A 570 11.90 -18.72 9.63
N LEU A 571 12.49 -17.66 10.19
CA LEU A 571 13.07 -17.60 11.54
C LEU A 571 12.52 -16.40 12.31
N VAL A 572 12.18 -16.61 13.58
CA VAL A 572 11.71 -15.57 14.50
C VAL A 572 12.56 -15.61 15.78
N ASP A 573 13.21 -14.49 16.13
CA ASP A 573 13.83 -14.33 17.45
C ASP A 573 12.79 -13.80 18.45
N ASN A 574 12.43 -14.63 19.43
CA ASN A 574 11.42 -14.25 20.42
C ASN A 574 11.89 -13.18 21.41
N ASN A 575 13.20 -13.01 21.57
CA ASN A 575 13.76 -12.18 22.62
C ASN A 575 14.01 -10.74 22.14
N PHE A 576 12.91 -10.06 21.78
CA PHE A 576 12.92 -8.69 21.26
C PHE A 576 13.59 -7.61 22.16
N PRO A 577 13.72 -7.75 23.50
CA PRO A 577 14.43 -6.76 24.30
C PRO A 577 15.96 -6.73 24.05
N PHE A 578 16.53 -7.82 23.53
CA PHE A 578 17.97 -7.98 23.35
C PHE A 578 18.40 -7.80 21.89
N THR A 579 19.70 -7.86 21.62
CA THR A 579 20.22 -7.92 20.25
C THR A 579 19.75 -9.19 19.55
N SER A 580 19.42 -9.07 18.26
CA SER A 580 18.97 -10.20 17.44
C SER A 580 20.04 -11.29 17.39
N CYS A 581 19.67 -12.54 17.66
CA CYS A 581 20.58 -13.67 17.50
C CYS A 581 20.57 -14.26 16.08
N LEU A 582 19.72 -13.76 15.18
CA LEU A 582 19.59 -14.30 13.82
C LEU A 582 20.90 -14.17 13.02
N GLU A 583 21.64 -13.08 13.21
CA GLU A 583 22.95 -12.90 12.59
C GLU A 583 23.96 -13.95 13.06
N SER A 584 24.04 -14.18 14.39
CA SER A 584 24.92 -15.19 14.96
C SER A 584 24.57 -16.61 14.50
N ILE A 585 23.29 -16.96 14.43
CA ILE A 585 22.83 -18.27 13.97
C ILE A 585 23.29 -18.55 12.54
N LEU A 586 23.16 -17.56 11.65
CA LEU A 586 23.54 -17.74 10.25
C LEU A 586 25.06 -17.78 10.07
N GLU A 587 25.83 -16.99 10.82
CA GLU A 587 27.29 -17.10 10.81
C GLU A 587 27.77 -18.46 11.34
N GLU A 588 27.17 -18.97 12.44
CA GLU A 588 27.44 -20.32 12.94
C GLU A 588 27.05 -21.41 11.93
N MET A 589 25.94 -21.23 11.21
CA MET A 589 25.52 -22.15 10.14
C MET A 589 26.58 -22.22 9.03
N PHE A 590 27.10 -21.06 8.59
CA PHE A 590 28.12 -21.07 7.56
C PHE A 590 29.45 -21.67 8.04
N ALA A 591 29.84 -21.43 9.29
CA ALA A 591 31.01 -22.06 9.90
C ALA A 591 30.85 -23.59 9.94
N ALA A 592 29.70 -24.08 10.43
CA ALA A 592 29.40 -25.51 10.48
C ALA A 592 29.41 -26.15 9.08
N ARG A 593 28.90 -25.44 8.06
CA ARG A 593 28.95 -25.92 6.66
C ARG A 593 30.39 -26.05 6.15
N ALA A 594 31.26 -25.11 6.47
CA ALA A 594 32.68 -25.19 6.09
C ALA A 594 33.35 -26.41 6.72
N ASP A 595 33.01 -26.73 7.97
CA ASP A 595 33.51 -27.91 8.68
C ASP A 595 33.01 -29.22 8.05
N PHE A 596 31.75 -29.29 7.60
CA PHE A 596 31.26 -30.46 6.85
C PHE A 596 32.02 -30.67 5.54
N HIS A 597 32.32 -29.59 4.82
CA HIS A 597 33.10 -29.68 3.59
C HIS A 597 34.54 -30.11 3.87
N SER A 598 35.19 -29.59 4.90
CA SER A 598 36.56 -29.97 5.26
C SER A 598 36.67 -31.43 5.71
N VAL A 599 35.68 -31.95 6.44
CA VAL A 599 35.60 -33.37 6.84
C VAL A 599 35.34 -34.31 5.65
N LEU A 600 34.56 -33.86 4.66
CA LEU A 600 34.30 -34.63 3.43
C LEU A 600 35.48 -34.61 2.46
N THR A 601 36.24 -33.51 2.38
CA THR A 601 37.43 -33.40 1.50
C THR A 601 38.72 -33.88 2.16
N GLY A 602 38.79 -33.91 3.49
CA GLY A 602 39.99 -34.23 4.28
C GLY A 602 40.25 -35.72 4.56
N LYS A 603 39.72 -36.63 3.74
CA LYS A 603 40.05 -38.08 3.80
C LYS A 603 40.85 -38.60 2.60
N VAL A 604 41.41 -37.71 1.79
CA VAL A 604 42.37 -38.06 0.74
C VAL A 604 43.57 -37.12 0.85
N ASP A 605 44.41 -37.35 1.85
CA ASP A 605 45.81 -36.93 1.86
C ASP A 605 46.57 -37.94 2.73
N GLU A 606 46.98 -39.04 2.08
CA GLU A 606 48.04 -39.91 2.58
C GLU A 606 49.37 -39.16 2.53
N ALA A 607 49.99 -39.01 3.68
CA ALA A 607 51.42 -38.76 3.84
C ALA A 607 51.86 -39.62 5.05
N ASP A 608 52.97 -40.33 5.10
CA ASP A 608 53.97 -40.80 4.13
C ASP A 608 54.86 -41.79 4.94
N ASN A 609 55.49 -42.73 4.26
CA ASN A 609 56.66 -43.53 4.66
C ASN A 609 56.58 -44.63 5.76
N GLY A 610 56.75 -45.87 5.29
CA GLY A 610 58.04 -46.58 5.47
C GLY A 610 58.24 -47.48 6.70
N GLN A 611 58.16 -48.80 6.46
CA GLN A 611 58.90 -49.93 7.07
C GLN A 611 59.05 -50.04 8.60
N ASP A 612 58.54 -51.12 9.21
CA ASP A 612 59.34 -52.33 9.57
C ASP A 612 58.52 -53.32 10.45
N GLY A 613 58.87 -54.60 10.39
CA GLY A 613 58.65 -55.55 11.50
C GLY A 613 57.37 -56.40 11.51
N GLY A 614 57.45 -57.61 10.96
CA GLY A 614 56.34 -58.56 10.92
C GLY A 614 55.92 -59.19 12.27
N LYS A 615 54.70 -59.71 12.29
CA LYS A 615 54.33 -60.96 12.99
C LYS A 615 52.99 -61.50 12.45
N GLN A 616 53.04 -62.76 12.01
CA GLN A 616 51.87 -63.61 11.76
C GLN A 616 50.97 -63.68 13.00
N ILE A 617 49.66 -63.79 12.82
CA ILE A 617 48.87 -64.97 13.21
C ILE A 617 47.48 -64.93 12.54
N ARG A 618 47.02 -66.15 12.24
CA ARG A 618 45.91 -66.63 11.43
C ARG A 618 44.50 -66.11 11.74
N LYS A 619 43.71 -66.09 10.66
CA LYS A 619 42.26 -66.28 10.51
C LYS A 619 41.58 -67.15 11.60
N SER A 620 40.40 -66.73 12.02
CA SER A 620 39.22 -67.61 12.11
C SER A 620 37.96 -66.85 11.69
N CYS A 621 37.31 -67.35 10.63
CA CYS A 621 35.98 -66.95 10.17
C CYS A 621 34.90 -67.19 11.23
N GLY A 622 33.80 -66.44 11.10
CA GLY A 622 32.51 -66.70 11.72
C GLY A 622 31.48 -65.72 11.16
N ASP A 623 30.88 -66.11 10.05
CA ASP A 623 29.89 -65.39 9.24
C ASP A 623 28.62 -64.96 9.99
N GLY A 624 27.97 -63.89 9.49
CA GLY A 624 26.56 -63.63 9.77
C GLY A 624 26.05 -62.21 9.48
N ASN A 625 25.91 -61.87 8.19
CA ASN A 625 24.98 -60.91 7.53
C ASN A 625 24.62 -59.60 8.27
N TYR A 626 25.11 -58.42 7.89
CA TYR A 626 24.72 -57.61 6.70
C TYR A 626 23.23 -57.61 6.35
N GLU A 627 22.55 -56.54 6.74
CA GLU A 627 21.72 -55.66 5.91
C GLU A 627 21.57 -54.37 6.75
N GLY A 628 22.06 -53.20 6.37
CA GLY A 628 22.06 -52.65 5.03
C GLY A 628 21.35 -51.31 5.13
N ILE A 629 22.02 -50.35 5.77
CA ILE A 629 21.80 -48.91 5.58
C ILE A 629 21.91 -48.60 4.08
N THR A 630 21.56 -47.36 3.71
CA THR A 630 21.88 -46.62 2.47
C THR A 630 20.82 -46.74 1.35
N ILE A 631 20.38 -45.67 0.68
CA ILE A 631 20.79 -44.25 0.58
C ILE A 631 19.54 -43.38 0.44
#